data_AF-A0AAW2MMC7-F1
#
_entry.id   AF-A0AAW2MMC7-F1
#
_cell.length_a   1.000
_cell.length_b   1.000
_cell.length_c   1.000
_cell.angle_alpha   90.00
_cell.angle_beta   90.00
_cell.angle_gamma   90.00
#
_symmetry.space_group_name_H-M   'P 1'
#
loop_
_entity.id
_entity.type
_entity.pdbx_description
1 polymer ?
#
loop_
_entity_poly.entity_id
_entity_poly.type
_entity_poly.pdbx_seq_one_letter_code
_entity_poly.pdbx_strand_id
1 'polypeptide(L)'
;MGRMPENMGEDCKEFRPERWILPGKGGIKHVGTNSFPGFGSGPWACPGKELAFTRMKAVVATVLHNFNVEVLEEQTVCPGVSAALTVKNGLKATVSSRWSI
;
A
#
# COMPACT_ATOMS: atom_id res chain seq x y z
N MET A 1 6.62 6.27 12.98
CA MET A 1 5.36 5.56 13.34
C MET A 1 5.12 4.29 12.51
N GLY A 2 4.92 4.36 11.19
CA GLY A 2 4.60 3.15 10.39
C GLY A 2 5.74 2.13 10.19
N ARG A 3 6.95 2.40 10.68
CA ARG A 3 8.13 1.50 10.66
C ARG A 3 8.71 1.26 12.06
N MET A 4 7.91 1.51 13.09
CA MET A 4 8.31 1.36 14.49
C MET A 4 7.79 0.01 15.01
N PRO A 5 8.66 -0.87 15.55
CA PRO A 5 8.26 -2.18 16.03
C PRO A 5 7.17 -2.14 17.09
N GLU A 6 7.17 -1.09 17.93
CA GLU A 6 6.21 -0.90 19.01
C GLU A 6 4.77 -0.74 18.48
N ASN A 7 4.61 -0.20 17.27
CA ASN A 7 3.31 0.08 16.67
C ASN A 7 2.88 -0.99 15.64
N MET A 8 3.83 -1.61 14.96
CA MET A 8 3.58 -2.48 13.80
C MET A 8 4.01 -3.93 14.00
N GLY A 9 4.70 -4.25 15.11
CA GLY A 9 5.36 -5.54 15.33
C GLY A 9 6.79 -5.55 14.79
N GLU A 10 7.58 -6.57 15.14
CA GLU A 10 8.99 -6.70 14.73
C GLU A 10 9.18 -6.72 13.20
N ASP A 11 8.18 -7.24 12.49
CA ASP A 11 8.09 -7.33 11.04
C ASP A 11 7.53 -6.04 10.37
N CYS A 12 7.68 -4.88 11.03
CA CYS A 12 7.24 -3.58 10.55
C CYS A 12 7.85 -3.09 9.22
N LYS A 13 8.94 -3.75 8.76
CA LYS A 13 9.62 -3.44 7.50
C LYS A 13 9.14 -4.32 6.34
N GLU A 14 8.39 -5.38 6.63
CA GLU A 14 7.92 -6.32 5.62
C GLU A 14 6.53 -5.94 5.10
N PHE A 15 6.29 -6.17 3.81
CA PHE A 15 4.98 -6.02 3.21
C PHE A 15 4.12 -7.25 3.51
N ARG A 16 3.30 -7.19 4.57
CA ARG A 16 2.41 -8.28 5.00
C ARG A 16 0.94 -7.83 5.06
N PRO A 17 0.18 -7.92 3.95
CA PRO A 17 -1.22 -7.52 3.93
C PRO A 17 -2.12 -8.35 4.87
N GLU A 18 -1.73 -9.59 5.18
CA GLU A 18 -2.47 -10.51 6.05
C GLU A 18 -2.57 -10.00 7.49
N ARG A 19 -1.67 -9.08 7.92
CA ARG A 19 -1.70 -8.45 9.25
C ARG A 19 -3.05 -7.79 9.56
N TRP A 20 -3.75 -7.35 8.52
CA TRP A 20 -5.01 -6.63 8.61
C TRP A 20 -6.24 -7.55 8.54
N ILE A 21 -6.06 -8.87 8.45
CA ILE A 21 -7.14 -9.85 8.32
C ILE A 21 -7.25 -10.65 9.62
N LEU A 22 -8.47 -10.78 10.15
CA LEU A 22 -8.74 -11.60 11.33
C LEU A 22 -8.58 -13.10 10.99
N PRO A 23 -7.78 -13.86 11.75
CA PRO A 23 -7.60 -15.29 11.52
C PRO A 23 -8.93 -16.03 11.54
N GLY A 24 -9.18 -16.86 10.52
CA GLY A 24 -10.33 -17.77 10.44
C GLY A 24 -11.70 -17.12 10.16
N LYS A 25 -11.87 -15.80 10.30
CA LYS A 25 -13.18 -15.12 10.14
C LYS A 25 -13.28 -14.23 8.89
N GLY A 26 -12.19 -14.03 8.14
CA GLY A 26 -12.20 -13.23 6.90
C GLY A 26 -12.55 -11.74 7.08
N GLY A 27 -12.59 -11.25 8.32
CA GLY A 27 -12.91 -9.85 8.64
C GLY A 27 -11.66 -8.97 8.69
N ILE A 28 -11.85 -7.65 8.61
CA ILE A 28 -10.75 -6.68 8.76
C ILE A 28 -10.46 -6.49 10.25
N LYS A 29 -9.19 -6.65 10.64
CA LYS A 29 -8.72 -6.36 11.98
C LYS A 29 -8.87 -4.86 12.25
N HIS A 30 -9.68 -4.50 13.25
CA HIS A 30 -9.72 -3.12 13.72
C HIS A 30 -8.41 -2.81 14.44
N VAL A 31 -7.68 -1.80 13.96
CA VAL A 31 -6.46 -1.31 14.57
C VAL A 31 -6.71 0.14 14.96
N GLY A 32 -6.24 0.52 16.16
CA GLY A 32 -6.47 1.86 16.71
C GLY A 32 -6.04 2.97 15.74
N THR A 33 -6.77 4.08 15.75
CA THR A 33 -6.61 5.20 14.81
C THR A 33 -5.19 5.77 14.77
N ASN A 34 -4.42 5.62 15.86
CA ASN A 34 -3.04 6.10 15.97
C ASN A 34 -2.01 5.16 15.32
N SER A 35 -2.36 3.90 15.05
CA SER A 35 -1.43 2.94 14.47
C SER A 35 -1.21 3.18 12.97
N PHE A 36 -2.15 3.83 12.26
CA PHE A 36 -2.03 4.10 10.83
C PHE A 36 -2.63 5.46 10.40
N PRO A 37 -1.88 6.57 10.51
CA PRO A 37 -2.37 7.91 10.19
C PRO A 37 -2.22 8.28 8.71
N GLY A 38 -2.30 7.31 7.78
CA GLY A 38 -2.05 7.57 6.34
C GLY A 38 -2.97 8.63 5.71
N PHE A 39 -4.16 8.84 6.29
CA PHE A 39 -5.09 9.91 5.92
C PHE A 39 -5.32 10.89 7.08
N GLY A 40 -4.40 10.99 8.04
CA GLY A 40 -4.60 11.72 9.28
C GLY A 40 -5.63 11.05 10.21
N SER A 41 -5.98 11.74 11.30
CA SER A 41 -6.99 11.28 12.26
C SER A 41 -7.72 12.47 12.89
N GLY A 42 -8.91 12.23 13.44
CA GLY A 42 -9.72 13.27 14.09
C GLY A 42 -10.27 14.32 13.10
N PRO A 43 -10.47 15.57 13.55
CA PRO A 43 -11.06 16.65 12.74
C PRO A 43 -10.26 17.01 11.48
N TRP A 44 -8.96 16.71 11.48
CA TRP A 44 -8.03 16.99 10.38
C TRP A 44 -7.77 15.78 9.49
N ALA A 45 -8.58 14.72 9.61
CA ALA A 45 -8.50 13.59 8.71
C ALA A 45 -8.85 14.03 7.28
N CYS A 46 -8.17 13.45 6.30
CA CYS A 46 -8.36 13.75 4.89
C CYS A 46 -9.79 13.37 4.46
N PRO A 47 -10.60 14.34 3.98
CA PRO A 47 -11.97 14.06 3.54
C PRO A 47 -12.00 13.16 2.28
N GLY A 48 -10.90 13.11 1.53
CA GLY A 48 -10.76 12.29 0.33
C GLY A 48 -10.48 10.80 0.60
N LYS A 49 -10.43 10.35 1.86
CA LYS A 49 -10.07 8.97 2.22
C LYS A 49 -10.90 7.92 1.46
N GLU A 50 -12.23 7.98 1.56
CA GLU A 50 -13.11 6.95 0.98
C GLU A 50 -13.07 6.95 -0.54
N LEU A 51 -12.96 8.14 -1.16
CA LEU A 51 -12.78 8.28 -2.60
C LEU A 51 -11.43 7.68 -3.05
N ALA A 52 -10.35 7.97 -2.34
CA ALA A 52 -9.03 7.43 -2.63
C ALA A 52 -9.04 5.90 -2.53
N PHE A 53 -9.63 5.32 -1.47
CA PHE A 53 -9.76 3.86 -1.35
C PHE A 53 -10.56 3.24 -2.48
N THR A 54 -11.66 3.86 -2.90
CA THR A 54 -12.47 3.38 -4.02
C THR A 54 -11.66 3.34 -5.31
N ARG A 55 -10.93 4.43 -5.61
CA ARG A 55 -10.06 4.50 -6.80
C ARG A 55 -8.90 3.51 -6.73
N MET A 56 -8.21 3.41 -5.59
CA MET A 56 -7.09 2.48 -5.41
C MET A 56 -7.54 1.03 -5.62
N LYS A 57 -8.68 0.62 -5.05
CA LYS A 57 -9.24 -0.73 -5.25
C LYS A 57 -9.55 -1.00 -6.72
N ALA A 58 -10.17 -0.05 -7.42
CA ALA A 58 -10.48 -0.20 -8.84
C ALA A 58 -9.21 -0.36 -9.69
N VAL A 59 -8.19 0.47 -9.45
CA VAL A 59 -6.91 0.40 -10.16
C VAL A 59 -6.20 -0.90 -9.87
N VAL A 60 -6.04 -1.28 -8.60
CA VAL A 60 -5.36 -2.53 -8.19
C VAL A 60 -6.07 -3.75 -8.76
N ALA A 61 -7.40 -3.82 -8.66
CA ALA A 61 -8.18 -4.93 -9.23
C ALA A 61 -7.99 -5.03 -10.74
N THR A 62 -8.04 -3.90 -11.45
CA THR A 62 -7.84 -3.86 -12.90
C THR A 62 -6.44 -4.31 -13.30
N VAL A 63 -5.41 -3.83 -12.60
CA VAL A 63 -4.01 -4.19 -12.89
C VAL A 63 -3.78 -5.67 -12.63
N LEU A 64 -4.17 -6.18 -11.46
CA LEU A 64 -4.00 -7.59 -11.09
C LEU A 64 -4.79 -8.53 -12.01
N HIS A 65 -5.97 -8.10 -12.48
CA HIS A 65 -6.77 -8.92 -13.38
C HIS A 65 -6.16 -9.00 -14.78
N ASN A 66 -5.65 -7.89 -15.34
CA ASN A 66 -5.28 -7.83 -16.76
C ASN A 66 -3.78 -7.99 -17.03
N PHE A 67 -2.91 -7.76 -16.03
CA PHE A 67 -1.47 -7.69 -16.25
C PHE A 67 -0.69 -8.50 -15.23
N ASN A 68 0.45 -9.04 -15.67
CA ASN A 68 1.51 -9.50 -14.79
C ASN A 68 2.57 -8.38 -14.69
N VAL A 69 2.93 -8.01 -13.47
CA VAL A 69 3.87 -6.92 -13.19
C VAL A 69 5.06 -7.47 -12.44
N GLU A 70 6.23 -7.37 -13.05
CA GLU A 70 7.50 -7.84 -12.48
C GLU A 70 8.44 -6.64 -12.29
N VAL A 71 8.80 -6.36 -11.05
CA VAL A 71 9.69 -5.24 -10.70
C VAL A 71 11.14 -5.66 -10.97
N LEU A 72 11.91 -4.79 -11.63
CA LEU A 72 13.34 -5.04 -11.86
C LEU A 72 14.11 -5.00 -10.53
N GLU A 73 14.89 -6.05 -10.24
CA GLU A 73 15.58 -6.23 -8.95
C GLU A 73 16.75 -5.26 -8.73
N GLU A 74 17.47 -4.88 -9.78
CA GLU A 74 18.70 -4.07 -9.68
C GLU A 74 18.47 -2.54 -9.59
N GLN A 75 17.28 -2.09 -9.17
CA GLN A 75 16.99 -0.66 -9.06
C GLN A 75 16.98 -0.18 -7.61
N THR A 76 17.65 0.95 -7.35
CA THR A 76 17.58 1.62 -6.05
C THR A 76 16.27 2.38 -5.92
N VAL A 77 15.34 1.84 -5.13
CA VAL A 77 14.08 2.52 -4.77
C VAL A 77 14.32 3.39 -3.54
N CYS A 78 14.40 4.70 -3.73
CA CYS A 78 14.52 5.66 -2.64
C CYS A 78 13.51 6.81 -2.79
N PRO A 79 13.07 7.40 -1.65
CA PRO A 79 12.21 8.57 -1.67
C PRO A 79 12.84 9.75 -2.41
N GLY A 80 12.07 10.37 -3.30
CA GLY A 80 12.38 11.70 -3.85
C GLY A 80 12.11 12.80 -2.82
N VAL A 81 12.74 13.96 -3.02
CA VAL A 81 12.46 15.15 -2.22
C VAL A 81 11.24 15.85 -2.81
N SER A 82 10.06 15.56 -2.27
CA SER A 82 8.79 16.16 -2.68
C SER A 82 7.79 16.22 -1.52
N ALA A 83 6.75 17.08 -1.65
CA ALA A 83 5.70 17.22 -0.65
C ALA A 83 4.90 15.92 -0.43
N ALA A 84 4.72 15.12 -1.49
CA ALA A 84 4.25 13.74 -1.40
C ALA A 84 5.45 12.78 -1.41
N LEU A 85 5.32 11.61 -0.79
CA LEU A 85 6.36 10.58 -0.89
C LEU A 85 6.35 9.95 -2.29
N THR A 86 7.32 10.31 -3.12
CA THR A 86 7.50 9.78 -4.49
C THR A 86 8.77 8.95 -4.58
N VAL A 87 8.91 8.10 -5.60
CA VAL A 87 10.15 7.38 -5.87
C VAL A 87 11.04 8.25 -6.76
N LYS A 88 12.26 8.54 -6.31
CA LYS A 88 13.17 9.53 -6.95
C LYS A 88 13.39 9.29 -8.45
N ASN A 89 13.51 8.02 -8.85
CA ASN A 89 13.79 7.61 -10.23
C ASN A 89 12.63 6.81 -10.86
N GLY A 90 11.44 6.91 -10.29
CA GLY A 90 10.31 6.03 -10.63
C GLY A 90 10.54 4.56 -10.22
N LEU A 91 9.57 3.71 -10.53
CA LEU A 91 9.64 2.26 -10.34
C LEU A 91 9.60 1.58 -11.70
N LYS A 92 10.72 0.99 -12.11
CA LYS A 92 10.84 0.24 -13.37
C LYS A 92 10.25 -1.15 -13.18
N ALA A 93 9.32 -1.53 -14.04
CA ALA A 93 8.72 -2.86 -14.04
C ALA A 93 8.44 -3.31 -15.47
N THR A 94 8.55 -4.61 -15.70
CA THR A 94 8.05 -5.26 -16.90
C THR A 94 6.56 -5.52 -16.70
N VAL A 95 5.75 -5.14 -17.69
CA VAL A 95 4.31 -5.36 -17.67
C VAL A 95 3.94 -6.18 -18.89
N SER A 96 3.33 -7.34 -18.67
CA SER A 96 2.83 -8.22 -19.74
C SER A 96 1.33 -8.47 -19.55
N SER A 97 0.62 -8.70 -20.66
CA SER A 97 -0.78 -9.09 -20.58
C SER A 97 -0.88 -10.43 -19.85
N ARG A 98 -1.77 -10.52 -18.87
CA ARG A 98 -2.07 -11.78 -18.17
C ARG A 98 -2.87 -12.73 -19.04
N TRP A 99 -3.72 -12.15 -19.89
CA TRP A 99 -4.53 -12.90 -20.84
C TRP A 99 -3.85 -12.82 -22.21
N SER A 100 -3.46 -13.98 -22.74
CA SER A 100 -3.10 -14.10 -24.15
C SER A 100 -4.40 -14.12 -24.96
N ILE A 101 -4.53 -13.18 -25.91
CA ILE A 101 -5.52 -13.29 -27.00
C ILE A 101 -4.88 -14.13 -28.10
#